data_AF-A0A7X7CBV6-F1
#
_entry.id   AF-A0A7X7CBV6-F1
#
_cell.length_a   1.000
_cell.length_b   1.000
_cell.length_c   1.000
_cell.angle_alpha   90.00
_cell.angle_beta   90.00
_cell.angle_gamma   90.00
#
_symmetry.space_group_name_H-M   'P 1'
#
loop_
_entity.id
_entity.type
_entity.pdbx_description
1 polymer ?
#
loop_
_entity_poly.entity_id
_entity_poly.type
_entity_poly.pdbx_seq_one_letter_code
_entity_poly.pdbx_strand_id
1 'polypeptide(L)'
;LGEDPDNTAIFEEFMDGVGAMAMGATTYRWLFDELQLGQHPERWLDVYGQLPTWVFTHHPLPVVRGANVRFVAGEVAAHHPEMVRAAAGANVWIVGGGPLAAQFAQAGLLDEIILSLAPVTLGAGRPVMPLRLDSGALRLASVQTAGAFVALRYELVKGATAEPGLVRDGGADGGVGVGAGVDDGPDGGGSG
;
A
#
# COMPACT_ATOMS: atom_id res chain seq x y z
N LEU A 1 0.19 -17.50 3.37
CA LEU A 1 1.49 -17.52 4.10
C LEU A 1 1.16 -17.61 5.59
N GLY A 2 1.93 -18.37 6.37
CA GLY A 2 1.61 -18.62 7.78
C GLY A 2 1.58 -17.32 8.57
N GLU A 3 0.56 -17.15 9.41
CA GLU A 3 0.43 -16.05 10.36
C GLU A 3 1.65 -16.07 11.30
N ASP A 4 2.62 -15.21 11.04
CA ASP A 4 3.68 -14.92 11.99
C ASP A 4 3.07 -13.98 13.06
N PRO A 5 3.01 -14.39 14.33
CA PRO A 5 2.42 -13.58 15.39
C PRO A 5 3.13 -12.24 15.55
N ASP A 6 4.44 -12.16 15.27
CA ASP A 6 5.18 -10.90 15.34
C ASP A 6 4.74 -9.93 14.23
N ASN A 7 4.48 -10.44 13.03
CA ASN A 7 3.97 -9.63 11.91
C ASN A 7 2.52 -9.16 12.17
N THR A 8 1.73 -9.98 12.87
CA THR A 8 0.36 -9.64 13.27
C THR A 8 0.35 -8.49 14.28
N ALA A 9 1.20 -8.55 15.31
CA ALA A 9 1.32 -7.49 16.31
C ALA A 9 1.78 -6.15 15.70
N ILE A 10 2.74 -6.18 14.77
CA ILE A 10 3.18 -4.97 14.04
C ILE A 10 2.04 -4.37 13.22
N PHE A 11 1.24 -5.22 12.56
CA PHE A 11 0.09 -4.77 11.79
C PHE A 11 -1.00 -4.14 12.67
N GLU A 12 -1.30 -4.75 13.82
CA GLU A 12 -2.27 -4.22 14.79
C GLU A 12 -1.83 -2.86 15.34
N GLU A 13 -0.57 -2.73 15.79
CA GLU A 13 -0.01 -1.45 16.27
C GLU A 13 -0.08 -0.37 15.18
N PHE A 14 0.18 -0.75 13.93
CA PHE A 14 0.05 0.16 12.80
C PHE A 14 -1.40 0.62 12.61
N MET A 15 -2.36 -0.32 12.63
CA MET A 15 -3.79 -0.05 12.44
C MET A 15 -4.37 0.86 13.53
N ASP A 16 -3.89 0.76 14.77
CA ASP A 16 -4.28 1.67 15.87
C ASP A 16 -3.99 3.15 15.56
N GLY A 17 -2.98 3.41 14.71
CA GLY A 17 -2.63 4.76 14.26
C GLY A 17 -3.39 5.26 13.03
N VAL A 18 -4.21 4.42 12.39
CA VAL A 18 -4.88 4.75 11.12
C VAL A 18 -6.25 5.37 11.37
N GLY A 19 -6.49 6.54 10.79
CA GLY A 19 -7.79 7.23 10.83
C GLY A 19 -8.55 7.22 9.50
N ALA A 20 -7.87 6.97 8.38
CA ALA A 20 -8.49 6.87 7.07
C ALA A 20 -7.64 6.01 6.13
N MET A 21 -8.25 5.47 5.08
CA MET A 21 -7.58 4.65 4.08
C MET A 21 -7.76 5.18 2.66
N ALA A 22 -6.75 4.98 1.82
CA ALA A 22 -6.82 5.18 0.39
C ALA A 22 -6.26 3.96 -0.34
N MET A 23 -6.98 3.48 -1.35
CA MET A 23 -6.56 2.36 -2.17
C MET A 23 -7.00 2.46 -3.63
N GLY A 24 -6.29 1.75 -4.50
CA GLY A 24 -6.62 1.64 -5.90
C GLY A 24 -7.61 0.51 -6.17
N ALA A 25 -8.26 0.56 -7.33
CA ALA A 25 -9.24 -0.43 -7.75
C ALA A 25 -8.72 -1.90 -7.72
N THR A 26 -7.44 -2.13 -8.02
CA THR A 26 -6.86 -3.48 -8.00
C THR A 26 -6.76 -4.03 -6.59
N THR A 27 -6.21 -3.25 -5.65
CA THR A 27 -6.11 -3.62 -4.24
C THR A 27 -7.49 -3.85 -3.63
N TYR A 28 -8.45 -2.98 -3.94
CA TYR A 28 -9.83 -3.15 -3.47
C TYR A 28 -10.47 -4.46 -3.97
N ARG A 29 -10.30 -4.79 -5.27
CA ARG A 29 -10.83 -6.06 -5.81
C ARG A 29 -10.19 -7.26 -5.14
N TRP A 30 -8.87 -7.24 -4.98
CA TRP A 30 -8.16 -8.30 -4.28
C TRP A 30 -8.71 -8.50 -2.85
N LEU A 31 -8.86 -7.43 -2.08
CA LEU A 31 -9.46 -7.49 -0.73
C LEU A 31 -10.91 -8.02 -0.77
N PHE A 32 -11.70 -7.61 -1.76
CA PHE A 32 -13.08 -8.06 -1.92
C PHE A 32 -13.16 -9.57 -2.12
N ASP A 33 -12.28 -10.12 -2.94
CA ASP A 33 -12.24 -11.55 -3.26
C ASP A 33 -11.62 -12.37 -2.11
N GLU A 34 -10.48 -11.92 -1.58
CA GLU A 34 -9.72 -12.59 -0.50
C GLU A 34 -10.57 -12.72 0.77
N LEU A 35 -11.23 -11.64 1.18
CA LEU A 35 -12.11 -11.65 2.36
C LEU A 35 -13.51 -12.19 2.04
N GLN A 36 -13.79 -12.53 0.77
CA GLN A 36 -15.09 -13.03 0.30
C GLN A 36 -16.25 -12.08 0.64
N LEU A 37 -16.03 -10.77 0.49
CA LEU A 37 -16.94 -9.73 0.98
C LEU A 37 -18.31 -9.70 0.28
N GLY A 38 -18.44 -10.37 -0.86
CA GLY A 38 -19.74 -10.59 -1.50
C GLY A 38 -20.66 -11.54 -0.71
N GLN A 39 -20.08 -12.45 0.07
CA GLN A 39 -20.81 -13.41 0.92
C GLN A 39 -20.73 -13.03 2.40
N HIS A 40 -19.60 -12.45 2.80
CA HIS A 40 -19.24 -12.12 4.19
C HIS A 40 -18.87 -10.65 4.35
N PRO A 41 -19.80 -9.70 4.11
CA PRO A 41 -19.51 -8.27 4.19
C PRO A 41 -19.08 -7.82 5.59
N GLU A 42 -19.46 -8.55 6.65
CA GLU A 42 -19.05 -8.31 8.04
C GLU A 42 -17.53 -8.37 8.23
N ARG A 43 -16.81 -9.18 7.44
CA ARG A 43 -15.35 -9.33 7.56
C ARG A 43 -14.59 -8.05 7.27
N TRP A 44 -15.17 -7.15 6.47
CA TRP A 44 -14.59 -5.82 6.31
C TRP A 44 -14.56 -5.06 7.64
N LEU A 45 -15.66 -5.13 8.41
CA LEU A 45 -15.77 -4.45 9.69
C LEU A 45 -14.89 -5.10 10.76
N ASP A 46 -14.70 -6.42 10.69
CA ASP A 46 -13.81 -7.14 11.61
C ASP A 46 -12.35 -6.71 11.44
N VAL A 47 -11.91 -6.43 10.21
CA VAL A 47 -10.52 -6.04 9.91
C VAL A 47 -10.31 -4.53 9.95
N TYR A 48 -11.23 -3.75 9.36
CA TYR A 48 -11.05 -2.31 9.12
C TYR A 48 -12.03 -1.43 9.90
N GLY A 49 -12.98 -2.01 10.63
CA GLY A 49 -14.01 -1.26 11.34
C GLY A 49 -14.77 -0.29 10.44
N GLN A 50 -15.01 0.91 10.96
CA GLN A 50 -15.72 1.99 10.25
C GLN A 50 -14.78 3.03 9.65
N LEU A 51 -13.50 2.67 9.44
CA LEU A 51 -12.52 3.57 8.86
C LEU A 51 -13.01 4.10 7.50
N PRO A 52 -13.01 5.42 7.28
CA PRO A 52 -13.39 6.00 6.01
C PRO A 52 -12.33 5.64 4.95
N THR A 53 -12.80 5.07 3.84
CA THR A 53 -11.92 4.53 2.79
C THR A 53 -12.23 5.13 1.43
N TRP A 54 -11.21 5.65 0.75
CA TRP A 54 -11.29 6.13 -0.63
C TRP A 54 -10.73 5.08 -1.57
N VAL A 55 -11.57 4.65 -2.53
CA VAL A 55 -11.18 3.71 -3.58
C VAL A 55 -11.10 4.47 -4.89
N PHE A 56 -9.88 4.67 -5.39
CA PHE A 56 -9.61 5.33 -6.66
C PHE A 56 -9.88 4.38 -7.82
N THR A 57 -10.90 4.69 -8.62
CA THR A 57 -11.34 3.87 -9.75
C THR A 57 -12.00 4.70 -10.85
N HIS A 58 -11.87 4.25 -12.09
CA HIS A 58 -12.60 4.78 -13.25
C HIS A 58 -13.80 3.90 -13.65
N HIS A 59 -13.95 2.74 -13.00
CA HIS A 59 -14.98 1.77 -13.29
C HIS A 59 -15.80 1.45 -12.03
N PRO A 60 -17.08 1.08 -12.19
CA PRO A 60 -17.87 0.55 -11.08
C PRO A 60 -17.19 -0.66 -10.43
N LEU A 61 -17.28 -0.76 -9.12
CA LEU A 61 -16.75 -1.85 -8.30
C LEU A 61 -17.87 -2.38 -7.38
N PRO A 62 -17.78 -3.64 -6.92
CA PRO A 62 -18.77 -4.20 -6.01
C PRO A 62 -18.74 -3.45 -4.67
N VAL A 63 -19.92 -3.21 -4.09
CA VAL A 63 -20.07 -2.47 -2.83
C VAL A 63 -20.07 -3.45 -1.66
N VAL A 64 -19.23 -3.18 -0.66
CA VAL A 64 -19.28 -3.90 0.63
C VAL A 64 -20.35 -3.25 1.50
N ARG A 65 -21.42 -3.99 1.79
CA ARG A 65 -22.55 -3.46 2.58
C ARG A 65 -22.09 -3.12 4.00
N GLY A 66 -22.36 -1.90 4.45
CA GLY A 66 -22.05 -1.44 5.81
C GLY A 66 -20.64 -0.89 5.99
N ALA A 67 -19.78 -1.00 4.98
CA ALA A 67 -18.47 -0.38 4.95
C ALA A 67 -18.55 1.11 4.62
N ASN A 68 -17.70 1.93 5.23
CA ASN A 68 -17.55 3.36 4.94
C ASN A 68 -16.63 3.58 3.74
N VAL A 69 -17.01 3.03 2.58
CA VAL A 69 -16.22 3.07 1.34
C VAL A 69 -16.79 4.10 0.37
N ARG A 70 -15.91 4.95 -0.18
CA ARG A 70 -16.20 5.98 -1.18
C ARG A 70 -15.41 5.69 -2.45
N PHE A 71 -16.12 5.45 -3.56
CA PHE A 71 -15.48 5.34 -4.86
C PHE A 71 -15.25 6.73 -5.44
N VAL A 72 -14.00 7.04 -5.77
CA VAL A 72 -13.60 8.35 -6.29
C VAL A 72 -12.77 8.20 -7.57
N ALA A 73 -12.77 9.24 -8.39
CA ALA A 73 -11.97 9.34 -9.60
C ALA A 73 -11.22 10.68 -9.62
N GLY A 74 -10.17 10.76 -10.43
CA GLY A 74 -9.32 11.95 -10.59
C GLY A 74 -8.10 11.98 -9.66
N GLU A 75 -7.49 13.16 -9.56
CA GLU A 75 -6.20 13.37 -8.91
C GLU A 75 -6.26 13.15 -7.39
N VAL A 76 -5.25 12.47 -6.84
CA VAL A 76 -5.14 12.22 -5.39
C VAL A 76 -5.14 13.50 -4.56
N ALA A 77 -4.51 14.56 -5.08
CA ALA A 77 -4.43 15.86 -4.41
C ALA A 77 -5.80 16.54 -4.23
N ALA A 78 -6.77 16.25 -5.10
CA ALA A 78 -8.11 16.82 -4.98
C ALA A 78 -8.90 16.20 -3.81
N HIS A 79 -8.67 14.92 -3.53
CA HIS A 79 -9.38 14.16 -2.48
C HIS A 79 -8.65 14.20 -1.13
N HIS A 80 -7.33 14.44 -1.13
CA HIS A 80 -6.49 14.42 0.07
C HIS A 80 -6.99 15.30 1.23
N PRO A 81 -7.45 16.54 1.03
CA PRO A 81 -7.98 17.34 2.13
C PRO A 81 -9.18 16.71 2.84
N GLU A 82 -10.00 15.95 2.13
CA GLU A 82 -11.13 15.24 2.72
C GLU A 82 -10.68 14.03 3.54
N MET A 83 -9.70 13.29 3.03
CA MET A 83 -9.08 12.15 3.72
C MET A 83 -8.45 12.60 5.05
N VAL A 84 -7.66 13.67 5.04
CA VAL A 84 -7.02 14.23 6.24
C VAL A 84 -8.04 14.70 7.26
N ARG A 85 -9.11 15.37 6.83
CA ARG A 85 -10.20 15.78 7.74
C ARG A 85 -10.88 14.57 8.38
N ALA A 86 -11.15 13.53 7.59
CA ALA A 86 -11.80 12.32 8.08
C ALA A 86 -10.91 11.51 9.02
N ALA A 87 -9.59 11.53 8.81
CA ALA A 87 -8.62 10.91 9.71
C ALA A 87 -8.52 11.60 11.08
N ALA A 88 -9.08 12.80 11.24
CA ALA A 88 -9.21 13.49 12.53
C ALA A 88 -7.89 13.61 13.34
N GLY A 89 -6.76 13.79 12.65
CA GLY A 89 -5.43 13.89 13.27
C GLY A 89 -4.67 12.56 13.39
N ALA A 90 -5.29 11.44 13.02
CA ALA A 90 -4.62 10.15 12.83
C ALA A 90 -4.08 10.00 11.39
N ASN A 91 -3.42 8.88 11.10
CA ASN A 91 -2.74 8.66 9.82
C ASN A 91 -3.72 8.36 8.68
N VAL A 92 -3.41 8.83 7.47
CA VAL A 92 -4.03 8.36 6.23
C VAL A 92 -3.17 7.25 5.67
N TRP A 93 -3.67 6.02 5.68
CA TRP A 93 -2.94 4.87 5.15
C TRP A 93 -3.20 4.70 3.66
N ILE A 94 -2.13 4.71 2.86
CA ILE A 94 -2.18 4.28 1.47
C ILE A 94 -1.98 2.77 1.43
N VAL A 95 -3.08 2.02 1.39
CA VAL A 95 -3.06 0.54 1.32
C VAL A 95 -2.37 0.08 0.04
N GLY A 96 -2.42 0.90 -1.02
CA GLY A 96 -1.78 0.67 -2.30
C GLY A 96 -2.79 0.58 -3.44
N GLY A 97 -2.43 0.06 -4.62
CA GLY A 97 -1.13 -0.50 -4.95
C GLY A 97 -0.07 0.55 -5.26
N GLY A 98 1.11 0.09 -5.67
CA GLY A 98 2.26 0.93 -5.98
C GLY A 98 2.00 2.16 -6.84
N PRO A 99 1.20 2.08 -7.93
CA PRO A 99 0.87 3.27 -8.73
C PRO A 99 0.13 4.37 -7.96
N LEU A 100 -0.72 4.01 -6.99
CA LEU A 100 -1.40 5.01 -6.16
C LEU A 100 -0.41 5.65 -5.18
N ALA A 101 0.41 4.84 -4.50
CA ALA A 101 1.46 5.36 -3.61
C ALA A 101 2.42 6.30 -4.35
N ALA A 102 2.81 5.97 -5.59
CA ALA A 102 3.61 6.84 -6.44
C ALA A 102 2.93 8.20 -6.71
N GLN A 103 1.62 8.23 -6.96
CA GLN A 103 0.88 9.50 -7.16
C GLN A 103 0.88 10.36 -5.90
N PHE A 104 0.69 9.78 -4.71
CA PHE A 104 0.79 10.52 -3.45
C PHE A 104 2.20 11.07 -3.23
N ALA A 105 3.24 10.28 -3.49
CA ALA A 105 4.62 10.74 -3.39
C ALA A 105 4.94 11.86 -4.40
N GLN A 106 4.51 11.74 -5.66
CA GLN A 106 4.68 12.78 -6.69
C GLN A 106 3.96 14.08 -6.33
N ALA A 107 2.79 13.99 -5.70
CA ALA A 107 2.05 15.15 -5.22
C ALA A 107 2.65 15.77 -3.94
N GLY A 108 3.70 15.19 -3.36
CA GLY A 108 4.29 15.63 -2.10
C GLY A 108 3.40 15.38 -0.88
N LEU A 109 2.53 14.37 -0.97
CA LEU A 109 1.52 14.02 0.04
C LEU A 109 1.87 12.74 0.82
N LEU A 110 3.01 12.11 0.52
CA LEU A 110 3.49 10.94 1.24
C LEU A 110 4.61 11.37 2.20
N ASP A 111 4.39 11.15 3.50
CA ASP A 111 5.37 11.50 4.54
C ASP A 111 6.26 10.31 4.92
N GLU A 112 5.73 9.09 4.85
CA GLU A 112 6.37 7.88 5.38
C GLU A 112 6.13 6.64 4.52
N ILE A 113 7.12 5.77 4.47
CA ILE A 113 7.04 4.41 3.91
C ILE A 113 7.42 3.41 4.99
N ILE A 114 6.51 2.49 5.30
CA ILE A 114 6.79 1.29 6.09
C ILE A 114 6.91 0.12 5.13
N LEU A 115 8.11 -0.47 5.05
CA LEU A 115 8.45 -1.55 4.14
C LEU A 115 8.72 -2.83 4.94
N SER A 116 7.90 -3.87 4.74
CA SER A 116 8.18 -5.21 5.23
C SER A 116 8.96 -6.01 4.19
N LEU A 117 10.13 -6.53 4.57
CA LEU A 117 11.01 -7.32 3.72
C LEU A 117 10.93 -8.78 4.15
N ALA A 118 10.44 -9.63 3.25
CA ALA A 118 10.45 -11.07 3.38
C ALA A 118 11.76 -11.66 2.82
N PRO A 119 12.35 -12.70 3.43
CA PRO A 119 13.59 -13.32 2.98
C PRO A 119 13.34 -14.29 1.82
N VAL A 120 12.75 -13.79 0.72
CA VAL A 120 12.43 -14.55 -0.48
C VAL A 120 12.94 -13.81 -1.72
N THR A 121 13.32 -14.56 -2.75
CA THR A 121 13.65 -14.01 -4.06
C THR A 121 12.54 -14.36 -5.03
N LEU A 122 11.96 -13.35 -5.68
CA LEU A 122 10.96 -13.54 -6.71
C LEU A 122 11.64 -13.42 -8.08
N GLY A 123 11.38 -14.37 -8.98
CA GLY A 123 11.94 -14.34 -10.34
C GLY A 123 11.32 -13.27 -11.24
N ALA A 124 10.10 -12.82 -10.90
CA ALA A 124 9.38 -11.74 -11.55
C ALA A 124 8.35 -11.15 -10.56
N GLY A 125 7.84 -9.96 -10.85
CA GLY A 125 6.81 -9.33 -10.03
C GLY A 125 6.48 -7.91 -10.46
N ARG A 126 5.57 -7.27 -9.73
CA ARG A 126 5.23 -5.86 -9.91
C ARG A 126 6.14 -5.00 -9.02
N PRO A 127 6.66 -3.85 -9.51
CA PRO A 127 7.38 -2.93 -8.66
C PRO A 127 6.50 -2.46 -7.48
N VAL A 128 7.03 -2.48 -6.25
CA VAL A 128 6.35 -1.94 -5.05
C VAL A 128 5.82 -0.54 -5.30
N MET A 129 6.62 0.29 -5.98
CA MET A 129 6.25 1.65 -6.33
C MET A 129 6.98 2.01 -7.64
N PRO A 130 6.28 2.29 -8.74
CA PRO A 130 6.88 2.66 -10.02
C PRO A 130 7.36 4.13 -10.04
N LEU A 131 8.07 4.53 -8.99
CA LEU A 131 8.62 5.86 -8.78
C LEU A 131 10.07 5.74 -8.36
N ARG A 132 10.94 6.59 -8.93
CA ARG A 132 12.34 6.67 -8.51
C ARG A 132 12.44 7.61 -7.32
N LEU A 133 12.74 7.04 -6.16
CA LEU A 133 13.22 7.76 -4.98
C LEU A 133 14.69 7.38 -4.77
N ASP A 134 15.58 8.37 -4.72
CA ASP A 134 17.01 8.13 -4.45
C ASP A 134 17.31 8.19 -2.95
N SER A 135 18.58 7.95 -2.58
CA SER A 135 19.02 7.96 -1.18
C SER A 135 18.94 9.33 -0.51
N GLY A 136 18.78 10.41 -1.27
CA GLY A 136 18.51 11.75 -0.75
C GLY A 136 17.04 11.96 -0.42
N ALA A 137 16.14 11.16 -1.00
CA ALA A 137 14.70 11.26 -0.82
C ALA A 137 14.18 10.51 0.41
N LEU A 138 14.95 9.56 0.95
CA LEU A 138 14.52 8.67 2.03
C LEU A 138 15.49 8.73 3.22
N ARG A 139 14.94 8.96 4.40
CA ARG A 139 15.68 8.87 5.67
C ARG A 139 15.18 7.68 6.46
N LEU A 140 16.07 6.73 6.75
CA LEU A 140 15.74 5.62 7.64
C LEU A 140 15.42 6.15 9.04
N ALA A 141 14.24 5.81 9.55
CA ALA A 141 13.75 6.21 10.86
C ALA A 141 13.83 5.05 11.87
N SER A 142 13.48 3.82 11.46
CA SER A 142 13.62 2.64 12.31
C SER A 142 13.76 1.34 11.50
N VAL A 143 14.28 0.32 12.18
CA VAL A 143 14.38 -1.06 11.71
C VAL A 143 13.86 -1.96 12.82
N GLN A 144 12.95 -2.87 12.48
CA GLN A 144 12.41 -3.86 13.40
C GLN A 144 12.49 -5.24 12.75
N THR A 145 12.80 -6.27 13.52
CA THR A 145 12.83 -7.66 13.06
C THR A 145 11.64 -8.40 13.64
N ALA A 146 10.94 -9.16 12.81
CA ALA A 146 9.79 -9.98 13.19
C ALA A 146 9.96 -11.37 12.57
N GLY A 147 10.32 -12.36 13.39
CA GLY A 147 10.75 -13.67 12.89
C GLY A 147 11.82 -13.55 11.80
N ALA A 148 11.48 -13.97 10.58
CA ALA A 148 12.37 -13.92 9.42
C ALA A 148 12.26 -12.62 8.59
N PHE A 149 11.31 -11.75 8.93
CA PHE A 149 11.03 -10.49 8.25
C PHE A 149 11.77 -9.31 8.88
N VAL A 150 11.92 -8.24 8.08
CA VAL A 150 12.43 -6.96 8.55
C VAL A 150 11.46 -5.85 8.16
N ALA A 151 10.94 -5.10 9.13
CA ALA A 151 10.16 -3.89 8.91
C ALA A 151 11.08 -2.67 8.96
N LEU A 152 11.11 -1.90 7.87
CA LEU A 152 11.89 -0.68 7.70
C LEU A 152 10.94 0.52 7.62
N ARG A 153 11.17 1.53 8.46
CA ARG A 153 10.42 2.80 8.40
C ARG A 153 11.30 3.87 7.79
N TYR A 154 10.86 4.48 6.71
CA TYR A 154 11.52 5.59 6.03
C TYR A 154 10.64 6.82 6.06
N GLU A 155 11.22 7.96 6.39
CA GLU A 155 10.59 9.27 6.19
C GLU A 155 11.03 9.84 4.85
N LEU A 156 10.10 10.46 4.13
CA LEU A 156 10.40 11.17 2.89
C LEU A 156 10.97 12.56 3.19
N VAL A 157 12.09 12.89 2.54
CA VAL A 157 12.70 14.21 2.64
C VAL A 157 11.92 15.20 1.79
N LYS A 158 11.32 16.21 2.43
CA LYS A 158 10.54 17.24 1.74
C LYS A 158 11.41 18.00 0.72
N GLY A 159 10.92 18.09 -0.52
CA GLY A 159 11.62 18.75 -1.63
C GLY A 159 12.54 17.84 -2.44
N ALA A 160 12.62 16.54 -2.14
CA ALA A 160 13.29 15.59 -3.01
C ALA A 160 12.53 15.40 -4.33
N THR A 161 13.26 15.36 -5.45
CA THR A 161 12.69 15.17 -6.79
C THR A 161 12.19 13.74 -6.97
N ALA A 162 10.88 13.59 -7.15
CA ALA A 162 10.23 12.33 -7.49
C ALA A 162 10.10 12.19 -9.01
N GLU A 163 10.94 11.36 -9.62
CA GLU A 163 10.96 11.13 -11.07
C GLU A 163 10.24 9.81 -11.42
N PRO A 164 9.52 9.70 -12.55
CA PRO A 164 8.94 8.44 -13.01
C PRO A 164 10.01 7.33 -13.06
N GLY A 165 9.69 6.16 -12.52
CA GLY A 165 10.60 5.02 -12.54
C GLY A 165 10.84 4.55 -13.97
N LEU A 166 12.07 4.68 -14.47
CA LEU A 166 12.46 4.08 -15.75
C LEU A 166 12.56 2.56 -15.55
N VAL A 167 11.64 1.78 -16.13
CA VAL A 167 11.83 0.34 -16.28
C VAL A 167 12.96 0.15 -17.28
N ARG A 168 14.15 -0.20 -16.79
CA ARG A 168 15.28 -0.57 -17.66
C ARG A 168 15.12 -2.04 -18.03
N ASP A 169 14.81 -2.31 -19.29
CA ASP A 169 15.05 -3.63 -19.87
C ASP A 169 16.52 -3.97 -19.69
N GLY A 170 16.78 -5.20 -19.23
CA GLY A 170 18.05 -5.65 -18.66
C GLY A 170 19.29 -5.21 -19.45
N GLY A 171 20.10 -4.37 -18.82
CA GLY A 171 21.48 -4.09 -19.20
C GLY A 171 22.33 -4.14 -17.94
N ALA A 172 23.22 -5.13 -17.88
CA ALA A 172 24.09 -5.40 -16.74
C ALA A 172 25.02 -4.22 -16.49
N ASP A 173 24.81 -3.50 -15.39
CA ASP A 173 25.83 -2.70 -14.70
C ASP A 173 25.52 -2.68 -13.19
N GLY A 174 26.22 -3.57 -12.46
CA GLY A 174 26.82 -3.35 -11.14
C GLY A 174 25.99 -2.90 -9.92
N GLY A 175 24.69 -2.65 -10.02
CA GLY A 175 23.85 -2.26 -8.88
C GLY A 175 23.02 -3.43 -8.39
N VAL A 176 23.28 -3.93 -7.17
CA VAL A 176 22.37 -4.85 -6.47
C VAL A 176 21.07 -4.10 -6.22
N GLY A 177 20.08 -4.29 -7.11
CA GLY A 177 18.72 -3.81 -6.92
C GLY A 177 17.96 -4.80 -6.05
N VAL A 178 17.74 -4.46 -4.79
CA VAL A 178 16.84 -5.22 -3.91
C VAL A 178 15.41 -4.86 -4.31
N GLY A 179 14.81 -5.69 -5.15
CA GLY A 179 13.37 -5.64 -5.40
C GLY A 179 12.64 -6.15 -4.17
N ALA A 180 12.10 -5.24 -3.36
CA ALA A 180 11.00 -5.64 -2.50
C ALA A 180 9.82 -5.97 -3.44
N GLY A 181 9.25 -7.16 -3.29
CA GLY A 181 7.94 -7.47 -3.85
C GLY A 181 6.93 -7.25 -2.73
N VAL A 182 5.89 -6.47 -2.98
CA VAL A 182 4.66 -6.61 -2.18
C VAL A 182 4.01 -7.91 -2.66
N ASP A 183 3.67 -8.78 -1.71
CA ASP A 183 2.81 -9.93 -1.95
C ASP A 183 1.40 -9.41 -2.26
N ASP A 184 1.14 -9.10 -3.53
CA ASP A 184 -0.23 -9.08 -4.04
C ASP A 184 -0.63 -10.55 -4.13
N GLY A 185 -1.62 -10.98 -3.34
CA GLY A 185 -2.01 -12.38 -3.19
C GLY A 185 -2.29 -13.10 -4.52
N PRO A 186 -2.41 -14.44 -4.50
CA PRO A 186 -2.15 -15.29 -5.66
C PRO A 186 -3.00 -14.91 -6.87
N ASP A 187 -2.32 -14.57 -7.97
CA ASP A 187 -2.93 -14.41 -9.29
C ASP A 187 -3.80 -15.64 -9.60
N GLY A 188 -5.11 -15.41 -9.74
CA GLY A 188 -6.08 -16.40 -10.17
C GLY A 188 -5.83 -16.84 -11.61
N GLY A 189 -4.86 -17.73 -11.81
CA GLY A 189 -4.63 -18.46 -13.03
C GLY A 189 -5.63 -19.61 -13.14
N GLY A 190 -6.72 -19.38 -13.85
CA GLY A 190 -7.63 -20.45 -14.29
C GLY A 190 -6.92 -21.36 -15.29
N SER A 191 -6.76 -22.63 -14.94
CA SER A 191 -6.47 -23.70 -15.90
C SER A 191 -7.79 -24.26 -16.42
N GLY A 192 -7.97 -24.21 -17.73
CA GLY A 192 -8.84 -25.13 -18.46
C GLY A 192 -8.20 -26.50 -18.61
#